data_AF-A0A382E1Q8-F1
#
_entry.id   AF-A0A382E1Q8-F1
#
_cell.length_a   1.000
_cell.length_b   1.000
_cell.length_c   1.000
_cell.angle_alpha   90.00
_cell.angle_beta   90.00
_cell.angle_gamma   90.00
#
_symmetry.space_group_name_H-M   'P 1'
#
loop_
_entity.id
_entity.type
_entity.pdbx_description
1 polymer ?
#
loop_
_entity_poly.entity_id
_entity_poly.type
_entity_poly.pdbx_seq_one_letter_code
_entity_poly.pdbx_strand_id
1 'polypeptide(L)'
;MNSLLGLIIQIINLYQFVLLIYIIATWLISFNIINTSNHFVYSVMKALYRLCDPSLRYIRQYLPNFGSIDISPIIVYLLLWFL
;
A
#
# COMPACT_ATOMS: atom_id res chain seq x y z
N MET A 1 31.27 -1.55 -1.93
CA MET A 1 29.92 -1.45 -2.52
C MET A 1 29.30 -2.84 -2.49
N ASN A 2 28.44 -3.12 -1.51
CA ASN A 2 27.82 -4.44 -1.38
C ASN A 2 26.61 -4.49 -2.32
N SER A 3 26.80 -4.99 -3.54
CA SER A 3 25.76 -5.01 -4.58
C SER A 3 24.46 -5.69 -4.14
N LEU A 4 24.55 -6.69 -3.24
CA LEU A 4 23.40 -7.35 -2.64
C LEU A 4 22.56 -6.39 -1.79
N LEU A 5 23.21 -5.56 -0.96
CA LEU A 5 22.53 -4.58 -0.12
C LEU A 5 21.83 -3.52 -0.99
N GLY A 6 22.49 -3.06 -2.05
CA GLY A 6 21.90 -2.11 -3.00
C GLY A 6 20.64 -2.67 -3.68
N LEU A 7 20.65 -3.95 -4.05
CA LEU A 7 19.49 -4.63 -4.63
C LEU A 7 18.33 -4.69 -3.63
N ILE A 8 18.60 -5.05 -2.37
CA ILE A 8 17.57 -5.11 -1.31
C ILE A 8 16.93 -3.73 -1.09
N ILE A 9 17.74 -2.67 -0.97
CA ILE A 9 17.25 -1.30 -0.82
C ILE A 9 16.37 -0.91 -2.02
N GLN A 10 16.79 -1.28 -3.24
CA GLN A 10 16.00 -0.99 -4.44
C GLN A 10 14.64 -1.69 -4.45
N ILE A 11 14.56 -2.94 -3.97
CA ILE A 11 13.29 -3.66 -3.82
C ILE A 11 12.39 -2.97 -2.79
N ILE A 12 12.95 -2.52 -1.66
CA ILE A 12 12.19 -1.80 -0.63
C ILE A 12 11.62 -0.50 -1.20
N ASN A 13 12.43 0.27 -1.93
CA ASN A 13 11.99 1.52 -2.58
C ASN A 13 10.87 1.26 -3.61
N LEU A 14 10.99 0.18 -4.41
CA LEU A 14 9.95 -0.21 -5.35
C LEU A 14 8.64 -0.56 -4.62
N TYR A 15 8.73 -1.28 -3.51
CA TYR A 15 7.57 -1.65 -2.71
C TYR A 15 6.91 -0.42 -2.05
N GLN A 16 7.70 0.52 -1.53
CA GLN A 16 7.21 1.81 -1.02
C GLN A 16 6.46 2.59 -2.11
N PHE A 17 6.94 2.59 -3.35
CA PHE A 17 6.26 3.23 -4.48
C PHE A 17 4.90 2.60 -4.77
N VAL A 18 4.80 1.25 -4.74
CA VAL A 18 3.52 0.54 -4.89
C VAL A 18 2.54 0.90 -3.75
N LEU A 19 3.03 0.96 -2.50
CA LEU A 19 2.23 1.40 -1.35
C LEU A 19 1.72 2.83 -1.52
N LEU A 20 2.56 3.74 -2.02
CA LEU A 20 2.17 5.12 -2.29
C LEU A 20 1.02 5.18 -3.29
N ILE A 21 1.12 4.43 -4.40
CA ILE A 21 0.03 4.33 -5.39
C ILE A 21 -1.24 3.79 -4.73
N TYR A 22 -1.13 2.75 -3.90
CA TYR A 22 -2.27 2.18 -3.20
C TYR A 22 -2.94 3.17 -2.24
N ILE A 23 -2.17 3.96 -1.47
CA ILE A 23 -2.68 5.01 -0.59
C ILE A 23 -3.45 6.06 -1.40
N ILE A 24 -2.84 6.57 -2.48
CA ILE A 24 -3.49 7.56 -3.33
C ILE A 24 -4.79 6.99 -3.93
N ALA A 25 -4.74 5.76 -4.46
CA ALA A 25 -5.90 5.14 -5.10
C ALA A 25 -7.05 4.89 -4.10
N THR A 26 -6.76 4.47 -2.87
CA THR A 26 -7.77 4.30 -1.82
C THR A 26 -8.41 5.63 -1.42
N TRP A 27 -7.64 6.73 -1.32
CA TRP A 27 -8.21 8.05 -1.11
C TRP A 27 -9.06 8.55 -2.27
N LEU A 28 -8.61 8.36 -3.51
CA LEU A 28 -9.38 8.73 -4.70
C LEU A 28 -10.74 8.02 -4.73
N ILE A 29 -10.81 6.76 -4.31
CA ILE A 29 -12.06 6.02 -4.19
C ILE A 29 -12.90 6.52 -3.02
N SER A 30 -12.29 6.75 -1.86
CA SER A 30 -12.99 7.21 -0.65
C SER A 30 -13.61 8.60 -0.84
N PHE A 31 -12.95 9.49 -1.59
CA PHE A 31 -13.47 10.79 -1.98
C PHE A 31 -14.39 10.76 -3.22
N ASN A 32 -14.77 9.57 -3.70
CA ASN A 32 -15.62 9.39 -4.89
C ASN A 32 -15.07 10.04 -6.18
N ILE A 33 -13.75 10.25 -6.27
CA ILE A 33 -13.09 10.79 -7.46
C ILE A 33 -12.98 9.70 -8.54
N ILE A 34 -12.75 8.45 -8.13
CA ILE A 34 -12.68 7.29 -9.02
C ILE A 34 -13.75 6.28 -8.64
N ASN A 35 -14.50 5.80 -9.64
CA ASN A 35 -15.53 4.78 -9.46
C ASN A 35 -14.97 3.36 -9.69
N THR A 36 -15.06 2.52 -8.66
CA THR A 36 -14.65 1.10 -8.71
C THR A 36 -15.60 0.20 -9.50
N SER A 37 -16.75 0.70 -9.96
CA SER A 37 -17.67 -0.04 -10.83
C SER A 37 -17.06 -0.33 -12.21
N ASN A 38 -16.05 0.43 -12.62
CA ASN A 38 -15.29 0.13 -13.82
C ASN A 38 -14.38 -1.08 -13.58
N HIS A 39 -14.53 -2.13 -14.40
CA HIS A 39 -13.74 -3.36 -14.31
C HIS A 39 -12.23 -3.13 -14.34
N PHE A 40 -11.76 -2.13 -15.09
CA PHE A 40 -10.34 -1.76 -15.14
C PHE A 40 -9.85 -1.26 -13.77
N VAL A 41 -10.55 -0.27 -13.19
CA VAL A 41 -10.22 0.29 -11.87
C VAL A 41 -10.25 -0.80 -10.81
N TYR A 42 -11.29 -1.63 -10.80
CA TYR A 42 -11.41 -2.74 -9.87
C TYR A 42 -10.23 -3.72 -9.98
N SER A 43 -9.82 -4.07 -11.20
CA SER A 43 -8.71 -4.99 -11.43
C SER A 43 -7.38 -4.43 -10.93
N VAL A 44 -7.11 -3.14 -11.20
CA VAL A 44 -5.91 -2.44 -10.71
C VAL A 44 -5.93 -2.38 -9.18
N MET A 45 -7.04 -1.98 -8.57
CA MET A 45 -7.18 -1.94 -7.11
C MET A 45 -6.99 -3.29 -6.46
N LYS A 46 -7.54 -4.35 -7.06
CA LYS A 46 -7.38 -5.73 -6.58
C LYS A 46 -5.92 -6.19 -6.67
N ALA A 47 -5.22 -5.81 -7.73
CA ALA A 47 -3.79 -6.11 -7.88
C ALA A 47 -2.96 -5.39 -6.80
N LEU A 48 -3.15 -4.07 -6.65
CA LEU A 48 -2.47 -3.27 -5.61
C LEU A 48 -2.76 -3.81 -4.21
N TYR A 49 -4.02 -4.13 -3.92
CA TYR A 49 -4.42 -4.71 -2.65
C TYR A 49 -3.68 -6.02 -2.37
N ARG A 50 -3.63 -6.95 -3.34
CA ARG A 50 -2.93 -8.23 -3.16
C ARG A 50 -1.42 -8.09 -2.96
N LEU A 51 -0.81 -7.09 -3.60
CA LEU A 51 0.62 -6.80 -3.41
C LEU A 51 0.90 -6.25 -2.00
N CYS A 52 -0.02 -5.46 -1.45
CA CYS A 52 0.13 -4.84 -0.14
C CYS A 52 -0.43 -5.71 1.02
N ASP A 53 -1.38 -6.60 0.76
CA ASP A 53 -2.15 -7.34 1.78
C ASP A 53 -1.28 -8.05 2.84
N PRO A 54 -0.17 -8.73 2.49
CA PRO A 54 0.65 -9.40 3.51
C PRO A 54 1.14 -8.42 4.59
N SER A 55 1.73 -7.29 4.20
CA SER A 55 2.23 -6.28 5.15
C SER A 55 1.09 -5.56 5.87
N LEU A 56 0.04 -5.19 5.13
CA LEU A 56 -1.13 -4.50 5.68
C LEU A 56 -1.83 -5.35 6.73
N ARG A 57 -2.03 -6.65 6.46
CA ARG A 57 -2.67 -7.59 7.38
C ARG A 57 -1.89 -7.72 8.69
N TYR A 58 -0.56 -7.76 8.62
CA TYR A 58 0.29 -7.77 9.80
C TYR A 58 0.18 -6.49 10.63
N ILE A 59 -0.11 -5.34 10.03
CA ILE A 59 -0.31 -4.09 10.79
C ILE A 59 -1.75 -3.99 11.31
N ARG A 60 -2.75 -4.37 10.50
CA ARG A 60 -4.18 -4.33 10.85
C ARG A 60 -4.50 -5.12 12.12
N GLN A 61 -3.77 -6.20 12.41
CA GLN A 61 -3.97 -6.98 13.64
C GLN A 61 -3.63 -6.20 14.92
N TYR A 62 -2.85 -5.12 14.82
CA TYR A 62 -2.45 -4.28 15.95
C TYR A 62 -3.19 -2.94 15.99
N LEU A 63 -3.94 -2.60 14.94
CA LEU A 63 -4.68 -1.34 14.86
C LEU A 63 -6.14 -1.51 15.30
N PRO A 64 -6.71 -0.52 15.98
CA PRO A 64 -8.15 -0.47 16.18
C PRO A 64 -8.87 -0.25 14.84
N ASN A 65 -10.13 -0.68 14.75
CA ASN A 65 -10.94 -0.45 13.54
C ASN A 65 -11.26 1.05 13.40
N PHE A 66 -10.64 1.71 12.42
CA PHE A 66 -10.85 3.13 12.10
C PHE A 66 -12.07 3.41 11.20
N GLY A 67 -13.02 2.48 11.11
CA GLY A 67 -14.22 2.64 10.29
C GLY A 67 -13.90 2.60 8.79
N SER A 68 -14.16 3.71 8.08
CA SER A 68 -14.07 3.81 6.62
C SER A 68 -12.67 4.08 6.08
N ILE A 69 -11.73 4.48 6.94
CA ILE A 69 -10.37 4.85 6.54
C ILE A 69 -9.39 3.80 7.05
N ASP A 70 -8.67 3.15 6.12
CA ASP A 70 -7.59 2.26 6.50
C ASP A 70 -6.26 3.03 6.61
N ILE A 71 -5.76 3.18 7.84
CA ILE A 71 -4.50 3.87 8.13
C ILE A 71 -3.30 2.91 8.00
N SER A 72 -3.53 1.60 7.94
CA SER A 72 -2.48 0.57 7.87
C SER A 72 -1.43 0.81 6.78
N PRO A 73 -1.79 1.22 5.55
CA PRO A 73 -0.80 1.44 4.48
C PRO A 73 0.17 2.57 4.77
N ILE A 74 -0.28 3.62 5.45
CA ILE A 74 0.56 4.74 5.86
C ILE A 74 1.58 4.26 6.89
N ILE A 75 1.15 3.42 7.84
CA ILE A 75 2.04 2.87 8.86
C ILE A 75 3.08 1.93 8.25
N VAL A 76 2.69 1.06 7.30
CA VAL A 76 3.65 0.21 6.57
C VAL A 76 4.67 1.09 5.84
N TYR A 77 4.20 2.11 5.13
CA TYR A 77 5.07 3.03 4.40
C TYR A 77 6.11 3.70 5.32
N LEU A 78 5.66 4.20 6.47
CA LEU A 78 6.54 4.82 7.46
C LEU A 78 7.54 3.82 8.06
N LEU A 79 7.12 2.61 8.41
CA LEU A 79 8.03 1.57 8.93
C LEU A 79 9.12 1.20 7.92
N LEU A 80 8.76 1.10 6.64
CA LEU A 80 9.74 0.85 5.59
C LEU A 80 10.70 2.01 5.38
N TRP A 81 10.29 3.24 5.68
CA TRP A 81 11.15 4.42 5.54
C TRP A 81 12.27 4.46 6.60
N PHE A 82 12.10 3.76 7.73
CA PHE A 82 13.13 3.63 8.77
C PHE A 82 14.16 2.51 8.50
N LEU A 83 13.96 1.70 7.45
CA LEU A 83 14.87 0.63 7.02
C LEU A 83 15.86 1.13 5.97
#